data_AF-A0A3D5AN78-F1
#
_entry.id   AF-A0A3D5AN78-F1
#
_cell.length_a   1.000
_cell.length_b   1.000
_cell.length_c   1.000
_cell.angle_alpha   90.00
_cell.angle_beta   90.00
_cell.angle_gamma   90.00
#
_symmetry.space_group_name_H-M   'P 1'
#
loop_
_entity.id
_entity.type
_entity.pdbx_description
1 polymer ?
#
loop_
_entity_poly.entity_id
_entity_poly.type
_entity_poly.pdbx_seq_one_letter_code
_entity_poly.pdbx_strand_id
1 'polypeptide(L)'
;QSQVKTDTYLRTMGWRRVSEQEWPLLSAETQAALTSYAEGVNAWLAENPEGNSLEYTLLGLQNADYVIEKWHPVDSLSWLKAMAWDLRGNMEDEIKRAGMLAHGLTRQQVDELYPAYPHALNTAIIPAAAPQLAGDLGLVVGDSPDLSVSSPPQLQDRAGGSAGGSAGGAAALAAL
;
A
#
# COMPACT_ATOMS: atom_id res chain seq x y z
N GLN A 1 15.13 -23.12 -6.88
CA GLN A 1 13.90 -23.57 -6.18
C GLN A 1 13.45 -22.61 -5.06
N SER A 2 14.33 -21.79 -4.45
CA SER A 2 13.99 -20.90 -3.32
C SER A 2 13.08 -19.71 -3.65
N GLN A 3 13.11 -19.18 -4.89
CA GLN A 3 12.42 -17.92 -5.24
C GLN A 3 10.95 -18.09 -5.66
N VAL A 4 10.45 -19.32 -5.83
CA VAL A 4 9.11 -19.57 -6.39
C VAL A 4 7.99 -19.02 -5.49
N LYS A 5 8.15 -19.13 -4.17
CA LYS A 5 7.16 -18.60 -3.21
C LYS A 5 7.10 -17.07 -3.27
N THR A 6 8.26 -16.42 -3.33
CA THR A 6 8.37 -14.97 -3.47
C THR A 6 7.77 -14.50 -4.79
N ASP A 7 8.10 -15.16 -5.90
CA ASP A 7 7.57 -14.82 -7.22
C ASP A 7 6.05 -14.99 -7.31
N THR A 8 5.51 -16.09 -6.75
CA THR A 8 4.06 -16.28 -6.61
C THR A 8 3.39 -15.13 -5.85
N TYR A 9 4.01 -14.72 -4.75
CA TYR A 9 3.51 -13.61 -3.95
C TYR A 9 3.50 -12.29 -4.73
N LEU A 10 4.61 -11.96 -5.41
CA LEU A 10 4.73 -10.75 -6.23
C LEU A 10 3.71 -10.72 -7.37
N ARG A 11 3.51 -11.84 -8.06
CA ARG A 11 2.48 -11.94 -9.12
C ARG A 11 1.06 -11.83 -8.59
N THR A 12 0.81 -12.31 -7.37
CA THR A 12 -0.50 -12.19 -6.72
C THR A 12 -0.82 -10.73 -6.38
N MET A 13 0.17 -10.00 -5.84
CA MET A 13 0.02 -8.56 -5.56
C MET A 13 -0.12 -7.74 -6.85
N GLY A 14 0.52 -8.18 -7.94
CA GLY A 14 0.33 -7.62 -9.26
C GLY A 14 0.83 -6.18 -9.41
N TRP A 15 1.94 -5.84 -8.74
CA TRP A 15 2.48 -4.47 -8.71
C TRP A 15 2.64 -3.86 -10.10
N ARG A 16 3.17 -4.62 -11.06
CA ARG A 16 3.30 -4.12 -12.44
C ARG A 16 1.95 -3.77 -13.07
N ARG A 17 0.96 -4.66 -12.95
CA ARG A 17 -0.39 -4.42 -13.48
C ARG A 17 -1.01 -3.15 -12.88
N VAL A 18 -0.83 -2.92 -11.58
CA VAL A 18 -1.32 -1.71 -10.92
C VAL A 18 -0.56 -0.47 -11.41
N SER A 19 0.77 -0.56 -11.54
CA SER A 19 1.59 0.54 -12.08
C SER A 19 1.20 0.91 -13.52
N GLU A 20 0.89 -0.06 -14.37
CA GLU A 20 0.41 0.19 -15.75
C GLU A 20 -0.94 0.92 -15.75
N GLN A 21 -1.83 0.60 -14.81
CA GLN A 21 -3.12 1.27 -14.66
C GLN A 21 -2.99 2.69 -14.09
N GLU A 22 -2.00 2.93 -13.24
CA GLU A 22 -1.76 4.24 -12.62
C GLU A 22 -0.91 5.18 -13.49
N TRP A 23 -0.11 4.64 -14.40
CA TRP A 23 0.69 5.43 -15.35
C TRP A 23 -0.08 6.60 -16.00
N PRO A 24 -1.29 6.40 -16.59
CA PRO A 24 -2.04 7.49 -17.18
C PRO A 24 -2.60 8.51 -16.17
N LEU A 25 -2.60 8.19 -14.87
CA LEU A 25 -3.07 9.10 -13.81
C LEU A 25 -1.97 10.06 -13.34
N LEU A 26 -0.72 9.79 -13.70
CA LEU A 26 0.42 10.64 -13.32
C LEU A 26 0.39 11.96 -14.09
N SER A 27 0.92 13.02 -13.47
CA SER A 27 1.14 14.29 -14.16
C SER A 27 2.10 14.11 -15.34
N ALA A 28 1.99 14.96 -16.35
CA ALA A 28 2.89 14.92 -17.51
C ALA A 28 4.36 15.10 -17.09
N GLU A 29 4.63 15.92 -16.08
CA GLU A 29 5.97 16.13 -15.53
C GLU A 29 6.53 14.84 -14.92
N THR A 30 5.75 14.12 -14.12
CA THR A 30 6.20 12.85 -13.52
C THR A 30 6.41 11.79 -14.59
N GLN A 31 5.53 11.68 -15.59
CA GLN A 31 5.73 10.76 -16.70
C GLN A 31 7.02 11.07 -17.47
N ALA A 32 7.30 12.36 -17.73
CA ALA A 32 8.53 12.78 -18.38
C ALA A 32 9.77 12.41 -17.56
N ALA A 33 9.77 12.69 -16.25
CA ALA A 33 10.89 12.36 -15.36
C ALA A 33 11.18 10.84 -15.32
N LEU A 34 10.15 10.01 -15.17
CA LEU A 34 10.29 8.55 -15.17
C LEU A 34 10.73 8.01 -16.53
N THR A 35 10.32 8.67 -17.62
CA THR A 35 10.76 8.33 -18.98
C THR A 35 12.23 8.64 -19.18
N SER A 36 12.69 9.84 -18.82
CA SER A 36 14.10 10.20 -18.92
C SER A 36 15.01 9.31 -18.06
N TYR A 37 14.53 8.88 -16.88
CA TYR A 37 15.25 7.89 -16.08
C TYR A 37 15.42 6.57 -16.83
N ALA A 38 14.33 6.03 -17.39
CA ALA A 38 14.37 4.78 -18.15
C ALA A 38 15.26 4.87 -19.39
N GLU A 39 15.23 6.01 -20.10
CA GLU A 39 16.11 6.29 -21.23
C GLU A 39 17.59 6.28 -20.83
N GLY A 40 17.95 6.89 -19.70
CA GLY A 40 19.31 6.88 -19.18
C GLY A 40 19.81 5.46 -18.84
N VAL A 41 18.97 4.66 -18.18
CA VAL A 41 19.29 3.25 -17.90
C VAL A 41 19.48 2.46 -19.20
N ASN A 42 18.58 2.64 -20.16
CA ASN A 42 18.64 1.95 -21.45
C ASN A 42 19.83 2.38 -22.31
N ALA A 43 20.25 3.64 -22.23
CA ALA A 43 21.45 4.12 -22.89
C ALA A 43 22.70 3.41 -22.35
N TRP A 44 22.81 3.27 -21.02
CA TRP A 44 23.90 2.52 -20.41
C TRP A 44 23.87 1.03 -20.78
N LEU A 45 22.68 0.41 -20.81
CA LEU A 45 22.52 -1.00 -21.21
C LEU A 45 22.91 -1.23 -22.68
N ALA A 46 22.66 -0.26 -23.56
CA ALA A 46 23.06 -0.37 -24.96
C ALA A 46 24.60 -0.42 -25.13
N GLU A 47 25.33 0.28 -24.27
CA GLU A 47 26.79 0.26 -24.23
C GLU A 47 27.35 -0.97 -23.50
N ASN A 48 26.56 -1.59 -22.62
CA ASN A 48 27.00 -2.66 -21.71
C ASN A 48 26.01 -3.84 -21.68
N PRO A 49 25.82 -4.55 -22.81
CA PRO A 49 24.74 -5.52 -22.98
C PRO A 49 24.85 -6.76 -22.07
N GLU A 50 26.06 -7.13 -21.64
CA GLU A 50 26.29 -8.25 -20.73
C GLU A 50 26.24 -7.84 -19.25
N GLY A 51 26.15 -6.53 -18.96
CA GLY A 51 26.24 -5.98 -17.61
C GLY A 51 27.65 -6.12 -17.02
N ASN A 52 28.30 -4.99 -16.70
CA ASN A 52 29.69 -5.00 -16.21
C ASN A 52 29.86 -5.44 -14.74
N SER A 53 28.82 -6.01 -14.12
CA SER A 53 28.86 -6.42 -12.72
C SER A 53 29.20 -7.91 -12.59
N LEU A 54 29.94 -8.26 -11.55
CA LEU A 54 30.34 -9.65 -11.27
C LEU A 54 29.12 -10.58 -11.19
N GLU A 55 28.00 -10.09 -10.66
CA GLU A 55 26.74 -10.80 -10.53
C GLU A 55 26.21 -11.25 -11.91
N TYR A 56 26.32 -10.41 -12.94
CA TYR A 56 25.89 -10.77 -14.30
C TYR A 56 26.81 -11.81 -14.93
N THR A 57 28.12 -11.73 -14.69
CA THR A 57 29.06 -12.77 -15.13
C THR A 57 28.73 -14.12 -14.48
N LEU A 58 28.45 -14.14 -13.17
CA LEU A 58 28.04 -15.35 -12.46
C LEU A 58 26.67 -15.87 -12.91
N LEU A 59 25.73 -14.96 -13.21
CA LEU A 59 24.41 -15.33 -13.72
C LEU A 59 24.51 -15.94 -15.13
N GLY A 60 25.36 -15.38 -16.00
CA GLY A 60 25.62 -15.91 -17.34
C GLY A 60 26.23 -17.31 -17.33
N LEU A 61 27.01 -17.66 -16.29
CA LEU A 61 27.50 -19.03 -16.11
C LEU A 61 26.39 -20.02 -15.73
N GLN A 62 25.32 -19.54 -15.07
CA GLN A 62 24.18 -20.37 -14.67
C GLN A 62 23.04 -20.36 -15.70
N ASN A 63 22.90 -19.28 -16.46
CA ASN A 63 21.88 -19.03 -17.47
C ASN A 63 22.49 -18.27 -18.66
N ALA A 64 23.21 -18.99 -19.51
CA ALA A 64 23.96 -18.40 -20.63
C ALA A 64 23.10 -17.64 -21.65
N ASP A 65 21.81 -17.96 -21.73
CA ASP A 65 20.86 -17.33 -22.65
C ASP A 65 20.14 -16.11 -22.04
N TYR A 66 20.50 -15.69 -20.83
CA TYR A 66 19.85 -14.56 -20.17
C TYR A 66 20.26 -13.22 -20.80
N VAL A 67 19.28 -12.48 -21.31
CA VAL A 67 19.46 -11.14 -21.87
C VAL A 67 18.84 -10.12 -20.92
N ILE A 68 19.58 -9.06 -20.62
CA ILE A 68 19.07 -7.97 -19.78
C ILE A 68 17.96 -7.24 -20.55
N GLU A 69 16.76 -7.20 -19.95
CA GLU A 69 15.62 -6.50 -20.52
C GLU A 69 15.78 -4.97 -20.43
N LYS A 70 15.17 -4.26 -21.37
CA LYS A 70 15.11 -2.80 -21.32
C LYS A 70 14.24 -2.34 -20.16
N TRP A 71 14.68 -1.30 -19.47
CA TRP A 71 13.92 -0.66 -18.42
C TRP A 71 12.77 0.15 -19.03
N HIS A 72 11.54 -0.13 -18.62
CA HIS A 72 10.35 0.63 -18.98
C HIS A 72 10.07 1.68 -17.88
N PRO A 73 9.52 2.87 -18.19
CA PRO A 73 9.21 3.88 -17.18
C PRO A 73 8.32 3.38 -16.04
N VAL A 74 7.43 2.44 -16.35
CA VAL A 74 6.51 1.78 -15.40
C VAL A 74 7.24 0.83 -14.43
N ASP A 75 8.45 0.37 -14.75
CA ASP A 75 9.25 -0.47 -13.83
C ASP A 75 9.67 0.33 -12.60
N SER A 76 10.03 1.61 -12.78
CA SER A 76 10.32 2.52 -11.66
C SER A 76 9.12 2.69 -10.73
N LEU A 77 7.91 2.82 -11.30
CA LEU A 77 6.67 2.92 -10.51
C LEU A 77 6.37 1.61 -9.75
N SER A 78 6.64 0.47 -10.40
CA SER A 78 6.47 -0.85 -9.78
C SER A 78 7.45 -1.07 -8.63
N TRP A 79 8.68 -0.59 -8.77
CA TRP A 79 9.67 -0.62 -7.69
C TRP A 79 9.25 0.26 -6.50
N LEU A 80 8.70 1.45 -6.77
CA LEU A 80 8.17 2.30 -5.70
C LEU A 80 7.03 1.62 -4.92
N LYS A 81 6.15 0.89 -5.60
CA LYS A 81 5.10 0.09 -4.95
C LYS A 81 5.68 -1.03 -4.09
N ALA A 82 6.73 -1.69 -4.56
CA ALA A 82 7.44 -2.70 -3.79
C ALA A 82 8.00 -2.11 -2.48
N MET A 83 8.65 -0.94 -2.55
CA MET A 83 9.18 -0.25 -1.38
C MET A 83 8.07 0.18 -0.42
N ALA A 84 6.97 0.74 -0.94
CA ALA A 84 5.82 1.11 -0.11
C ALA A 84 5.21 -0.09 0.63
N TRP A 85 5.19 -1.26 -0.02
CA TRP A 85 4.76 -2.50 0.62
C TRP A 85 5.73 -2.94 1.72
N ASP A 86 7.04 -2.84 1.51
CA ASP A 86 8.04 -3.19 2.53
C ASP A 86 7.95 -2.27 3.76
N LEU A 87 7.61 -0.99 3.56
CA LEU A 87 7.40 0.00 4.63
C LEU A 87 6.11 -0.22 5.45
N ARG A 88 5.31 -1.25 5.16
CA ARG A 88 4.13 -1.60 5.96
C ARG A 88 4.60 -2.15 7.32
N GLY A 89 4.40 -1.39 8.40
CA GLY A 89 4.93 -1.77 9.72
C GLY A 89 4.04 -2.71 10.54
N ASN A 90 2.73 -2.66 10.37
CA ASN A 90 1.78 -3.24 11.33
C ASN A 90 0.90 -4.37 10.78
N MET A 91 0.95 -4.65 9.48
CA MET A 91 0.01 -5.56 8.81
C MET A 91 0.08 -6.99 9.36
N GLU A 92 1.29 -7.49 9.60
CA GLU A 92 1.47 -8.87 10.10
C GLU A 92 0.93 -9.04 11.52
N ASP A 93 1.12 -8.03 12.37
CA ASP A 93 0.62 -8.07 13.74
C ASP A 93 -0.89 -7.91 13.78
N GLU A 94 -1.48 -7.12 12.87
CA GLU A 94 -2.94 -7.04 12.74
C GLU A 94 -3.56 -8.37 12.30
N ILE A 95 -2.94 -9.05 11.34
CA ILE A 95 -3.39 -10.38 10.90
C ILE A 95 -3.30 -11.39 12.06
N LYS A 96 -2.23 -11.35 12.87
CA LYS A 96 -2.08 -12.23 14.04
C LYS A 96 -3.14 -11.93 15.11
N ARG A 97 -3.37 -10.65 15.44
CA ARG A 97 -4.42 -10.24 16.39
C ARG A 97 -5.80 -10.71 15.92
N ALA A 98 -6.13 -10.46 14.64
CA ALA A 98 -7.39 -10.90 14.05
C ALA A 98 -7.53 -12.44 14.06
N GLY A 99 -6.46 -13.16 13.76
CA GLY A 99 -6.43 -14.62 13.83
C GLY A 99 -6.66 -15.15 15.24
N MET A 100 -6.03 -14.55 16.26
CA MET A 100 -6.22 -14.93 17.67
C MET A 100 -7.67 -14.73 18.14
N LEU A 101 -8.27 -13.58 17.78
CA LEU A 101 -9.68 -13.32 18.05
C LEU A 101 -10.58 -14.35 17.36
N ALA A 102 -10.29 -14.68 16.10
CA ALA A 102 -11.04 -15.70 15.35
C ALA A 102 -10.89 -17.11 15.94
N HIS A 103 -9.77 -17.41 16.62
CA HIS A 103 -9.53 -18.67 17.32
C HIS A 103 -10.06 -18.69 18.77
N GLY A 104 -10.80 -17.66 19.19
CA GLY A 104 -11.54 -17.65 20.45
C GLY A 104 -10.83 -17.01 21.63
N LEU A 105 -9.69 -16.34 21.41
CA LEU A 105 -9.10 -15.48 22.44
C LEU A 105 -9.96 -14.22 22.62
N THR A 106 -10.09 -13.76 23.85
CA THR A 106 -10.74 -12.47 24.13
C THR A 106 -9.81 -11.32 23.77
N ARG A 107 -10.39 -10.13 23.53
CA ARG A 107 -9.62 -8.91 23.29
C ARG A 107 -8.59 -8.65 24.40
N GLN A 108 -8.99 -8.84 25.66
CA GLN A 108 -8.11 -8.68 26.82
C GLN A 108 -6.88 -9.60 26.75
N GLN A 109 -7.06 -10.86 26.35
CA GLN A 109 -5.94 -11.81 26.21
C GLN A 109 -5.00 -11.44 25.05
N VAL A 110 -5.54 -10.87 23.97
CA VAL A 110 -4.75 -10.38 22.85
C VAL A 110 -3.96 -9.11 23.23
N ASP A 111 -4.57 -8.21 24.00
CA ASP A 111 -3.94 -6.98 24.47
C ASP A 111 -2.80 -7.23 25.46
N GLU A 112 -2.82 -8.35 26.20
CA GLU A 112 -1.69 -8.79 27.01
C GLU A 112 -0.45 -9.15 26.16
N LEU A 113 -0.66 -9.65 24.94
CA LEU A 113 0.42 -9.99 24.00
C LEU A 113 0.86 -8.80 23.15
N TYR A 114 -0.04 -7.85 22.90
CA TYR A 114 0.19 -6.65 22.10
C TYR A 114 -0.17 -5.39 22.90
N PRO A 115 0.65 -5.01 23.89
CA PRO A 115 0.35 -3.89 24.77
C PRO A 115 0.31 -2.55 24.01
N ALA A 116 -0.47 -1.61 24.54
CA ALA A 116 -0.56 -0.26 24.01
C ALA A 116 0.81 0.45 23.99
N TYR A 117 0.94 1.43 23.10
CA TYR A 117 2.16 2.21 22.96
C TYR A 117 2.54 2.89 24.29
N PRO A 118 3.78 2.75 24.79
CA PRO A 118 4.16 3.25 26.10
C PRO A 118 4.45 4.76 26.05
N HIS A 119 3.40 5.58 26.01
CA HIS A 119 3.48 7.04 25.93
C HIS A 119 4.29 7.69 27.07
N ALA A 120 4.39 7.02 28.23
CA ALA A 120 5.19 7.48 29.36
C ALA A 120 6.71 7.32 29.14
N LEU A 121 7.12 6.37 28.29
CA LEU A 121 8.53 6.09 27.97
C LEU A 121 8.94 6.71 26.64
N ASN A 122 8.02 6.74 25.68
CA ASN A 122 8.28 7.17 24.31
C ASN A 122 7.37 8.34 23.91
N THR A 123 7.97 9.45 23.52
CA THR A 123 7.25 10.62 23.00
C THR A 123 6.67 10.32 21.61
N ALA A 124 5.39 10.63 21.40
CA ALA A 124 4.78 10.55 20.07
C ALA A 124 5.25 11.72 19.19
N ILE A 125 5.42 11.48 17.88
CA ILE A 125 5.85 12.49 16.90
C ILE A 125 4.87 13.66 16.86
N ILE A 126 3.57 13.38 16.98
CA ILE A 126 2.54 14.40 17.20
C ILE A 126 2.27 14.43 18.71
N PRO A 127 2.65 15.52 19.42
CA PRO A 127 2.28 15.71 20.81
C PRO A 127 0.75 15.67 20.92
N ALA A 128 0.23 15.00 21.95
CA ALA A 128 -1.19 14.68 22.09
C ALA A 128 -2.11 15.92 21.92
N ALA A 129 -2.62 16.11 20.70
CA ALA A 129 -3.93 16.71 20.42
C ALA A 129 -4.94 15.61 20.06
N ALA A 130 -4.72 14.40 20.61
CA ALA A 130 -5.30 13.15 20.13
C ALA A 130 -6.81 12.95 20.37
N PRO A 131 -7.48 13.51 21.40
CA PRO A 131 -8.93 13.30 21.54
C PRO A 131 -9.76 14.19 20.62
N GLN A 132 -9.38 15.48 20.52
CA GLN A 132 -10.18 16.50 19.82
C GLN A 132 -10.03 16.44 18.29
N LEU A 133 -8.84 16.14 17.74
CA LEU A 133 -8.65 16.00 16.29
C LEU A 133 -9.23 14.69 15.73
N ALA A 134 -9.28 13.64 16.56
CA ALA A 134 -9.93 12.38 16.22
C ALA A 134 -11.44 12.56 16.01
N GLY A 135 -12.07 13.29 16.94
CA GLY A 135 -13.50 13.62 16.86
C GLY A 135 -13.86 14.48 15.65
N ASP A 136 -13.00 15.43 15.28
CA ASP A 136 -13.25 16.38 14.18
C ASP A 136 -13.07 15.75 12.78
N LEU A 137 -12.21 14.72 12.67
CA LEU A 137 -11.93 14.02 11.41
C LEU A 137 -12.78 12.75 11.20
N GLY A 138 -13.67 12.41 12.13
CA GLY A 138 -14.42 11.15 12.11
C GLY A 138 -13.51 9.91 12.19
N LEU A 139 -12.24 10.09 12.53
CA LEU A 139 -11.28 9.02 12.75
C LEU A 139 -11.52 8.50 14.16
N VAL A 140 -12.08 7.30 14.26
CA VAL A 140 -12.13 6.57 15.52
C VAL A 140 -10.67 6.30 15.94
N VAL A 141 -10.10 7.16 16.77
CA VAL A 141 -8.91 6.82 17.55
C VAL A 141 -9.39 5.77 18.53
N GLY A 142 -9.19 4.51 18.16
CA GLY A 142 -9.60 3.38 18.94
C GLY A 142 -8.95 3.44 20.32
N ASP A 143 -9.72 3.80 21.34
CA ASP A 143 -10.05 2.75 22.30
C ASP A 143 -10.90 1.74 21.52
N SER A 144 -10.33 0.57 21.26
CA SER A 144 -10.73 -0.37 20.19
C SER A 144 -12.24 -0.38 19.88
N PRO A 145 -12.69 0.03 18.67
CA PRO A 145 -14.11 0.04 18.37
C PRO A 145 -14.70 -1.37 18.46
N ASP A 146 -15.88 -1.43 19.07
CA ASP A 146 -16.81 -2.53 18.92
C ASP A 146 -17.18 -2.64 17.44
N LEU A 147 -16.72 -3.71 16.77
CA LEU A 147 -17.19 -4.09 15.44
C LEU A 147 -18.32 -5.11 15.57
N SER A 148 -19.31 -4.81 16.42
CA SER A 148 -20.62 -5.44 16.34
C SER A 148 -21.23 -5.05 14.99
N VAL A 149 -20.99 -5.90 14.00
CA VAL A 149 -21.73 -5.91 12.74
C VAL A 149 -23.20 -6.00 13.13
N SER A 150 -23.91 -4.87 13.00
CA SER A 150 -25.35 -4.84 13.18
C SER A 150 -25.96 -5.75 12.11
N SER A 151 -26.71 -6.75 12.58
CA SER A 151 -27.42 -7.73 11.76
C SER A 151 -28.16 -7.09 10.57
N PRO A 152 -28.27 -7.77 9.43
CA PRO A 152 -28.92 -7.21 8.24
C PRO A 152 -30.38 -6.83 8.53
N PRO A 153 -30.89 -5.73 7.95
CA PRO A 153 -32.21 -5.22 8.27
C PRO A 153 -33.29 -6.23 7.81
N GLN A 154 -34.16 -6.61 8.74
CA GLN A 154 -35.37 -7.34 8.40
C GLN A 154 -36.34 -6.41 7.65
N LEU A 155 -36.84 -6.88 6.52
CA LEU A 155 -37.90 -6.22 5.75
C LEU A 155 -39.16 -6.10 6.62
N GLN A 156 -39.54 -4.87 6.98
CA GLN A 156 -40.89 -4.60 7.46
C GLN A 156 -41.41 -3.22 7.04
N ASP A 157 -42.32 -3.32 6.07
CA ASP A 157 -43.53 -2.56 5.78
C ASP A 157 -43.71 -1.10 6.26
N ARG A 158 -43.99 -0.26 5.25
CA ARG A 158 -44.94 0.86 5.20
C ARG A 158 -44.68 2.20 5.96
N ALA A 159 -44.67 3.22 5.09
CA ALA A 159 -45.47 4.45 5.11
C ALA A 159 -44.84 5.74 5.69
N GLY A 160 -44.76 6.76 4.81
CA GLY A 160 -44.99 8.16 5.19
C GLY A 160 -43.86 9.16 4.90
N GLY A 161 -44.07 10.02 3.91
CA GLY A 161 -43.77 11.46 4.04
C GLY A 161 -42.41 11.98 3.52
N SER A 162 -42.46 12.61 2.33
CA SER A 162 -41.88 13.91 1.91
C SER A 162 -40.79 14.59 2.78
N ALA A 163 -39.78 15.31 2.29
CA ALA A 163 -39.67 16.16 1.10
C ALA A 163 -38.21 16.64 0.89
N GLY A 164 -37.85 17.00 -0.36
CA GLY A 164 -36.91 18.07 -0.77
C GLY A 164 -35.41 17.89 -0.45
N GLY A 165 -34.44 18.10 -1.35
CA GLY A 165 -34.40 18.73 -2.66
C GLY A 165 -33.03 19.42 -2.85
N SER A 166 -32.38 19.17 -4.00
CA SER A 166 -31.28 19.94 -4.65
C SER A 166 -29.93 20.09 -3.94
N ALA A 167 -28.79 20.36 -4.58
CA ALA A 167 -28.21 20.08 -5.90
C ALA A 167 -26.84 20.81 -5.92
N GLY A 168 -25.81 20.16 -6.49
CA GLY A 168 -24.77 20.82 -7.29
C GLY A 168 -23.60 21.54 -6.59
N GLY A 169 -22.41 21.38 -7.19
CA GLY A 169 -21.42 22.46 -7.24
C GLY A 169 -19.97 22.06 -6.94
N ALA A 170 -19.20 21.84 -8.01
CA ALA A 170 -17.76 21.68 -8.01
C ALA A 170 -17.01 23.03 -7.96
N ALA A 171 -15.78 23.04 -7.42
CA ALA A 171 -14.64 23.90 -7.80
C ALA A 171 -13.42 23.48 -6.92
N ALA A 172 -12.36 22.89 -7.49
CA ALA A 172 -11.21 23.55 -8.13
C ALA A 172 -10.32 24.34 -7.14
N LEU A 173 -9.09 23.86 -6.93
CA LEU A 173 -7.98 24.64 -6.35
C LEU A 173 -6.67 24.26 -7.04
N ALA A 174 -6.08 25.27 -7.67
CA ALA A 174 -4.76 25.31 -8.26
C ALA A 174 -3.77 26.01 -7.31
N ALA A 175 -2.47 25.95 -7.67
CA ALA A 175 -1.29 26.54 -7.02
C ALA A 175 -0.77 25.71 -5.83
N LEU A 176 0.50 25.28 -5.78
CA LEU A 176 1.77 25.81 -6.32
C LEU A 176 2.69 24.64 -6.70
#